data_AF-A0A7X1IK67-F1
#
_entry.id   AF-A0A7X1IK67-F1
#
_cell.length_a   1.000
_cell.length_b   1.000
_cell.length_c   1.000
_cell.angle_alpha   90.00
_cell.angle_beta   90.00
_cell.angle_gamma   90.00
#
_symmetry.space_group_name_H-M   'P 1'
#
loop_
_entity.id
_entity.type
_entity.pdbx_description
1 polymer ?
#
loop_
_entity_poly.entity_id
_entity_poly.type
_entity_poly.pdbx_seq_one_letter_code
_entity_poly.pdbx_strand_id
1 'polypeptide(L)' 'MTHMFFGVGARTVLVPNPHVPCTACTRLTDARRAAERAGDWPRAERLRREGLRHAEAHRG' A
#
# COMPACT_ATOMS: atom_id res chain seq x y z
N MET A 1 -7.00 3.54 33.19
CA MET A 1 -6.30 2.39 33.80
C MET A 1 -6.68 1.18 32.98
N THR A 2 -5.83 0.47 32.26
CA THR A 2 -4.37 0.33 32.31
C THR A 2 -3.98 -0.24 30.94
N HIS A 3 -3.08 0.41 30.21
CA HIS A 3 -2.50 -0.18 29.00
C HIS A 3 -1.55 -1.30 29.44
N MET A 4 -1.74 -2.52 28.92
CA MET A 4 -0.75 -3.59 29.03
C MET A 4 -0.31 -3.99 27.63
N PHE A 5 0.94 -3.65 27.30
CA PHE A 5 1.68 -4.12 26.13
C PHE A 5 2.47 -5.36 26.53
N PHE A 6 2.14 -6.50 25.94
CA PHE A 6 2.97 -7.70 25.77
C PHE A 6 2.70 -8.11 24.31
N GLY A 7 3.63 -8.21 23.37
CA GLY A 7 5.02 -8.63 23.40
C GLY A 7 5.16 -9.68 22.28
N VAL A 8 6.13 -9.50 21.39
CA VAL A 8 6.65 -10.48 20.41
C VAL A 8 5.92 -10.60 19.05
N GLY A 9 6.54 -9.99 18.03
CA GLY A 9 6.87 -10.73 16.81
C GLY A 9 5.89 -10.75 15.63
N ALA A 10 4.71 -10.14 15.73
CA ALA A 10 3.88 -9.91 14.55
C ALA A 10 4.15 -8.50 14.03
N ARG A 11 4.72 -8.37 12.83
CA ARG A 11 4.52 -7.16 12.02
C ARG A 11 3.03 -6.92 12.02
N THR A 12 2.57 -5.93 12.79
CA THR A 12 1.19 -5.49 12.77
C THR A 12 0.94 -5.01 11.36
N VAL A 13 0.44 -5.92 10.52
CA VAL A 13 -0.38 -5.55 9.38
C VAL A 13 -1.57 -4.88 10.04
N LEU A 14 -1.46 -3.57 10.23
CA LEU A 14 -2.57 -2.68 10.44
C LEU A 14 -3.49 -2.98 9.25
N VAL A 15 -4.46 -3.87 9.44
CA VAL A 15 -5.57 -4.05 8.52
C VAL A 15 -6.27 -2.70 8.56
N PRO A 16 -6.09 -1.85 7.54
CA PRO A 16 -6.69 -0.54 7.55
C PRO A 16 -8.19 -0.82 7.50
N ASN A 17 -8.91 -0.18 8.42
CA ASN A 17 -10.35 -0.01 8.36
C ASN A 17 -10.82 -0.01 6.89
N PRO A 18 -11.75 -0.89 6.47
CA PRO A 18 -12.11 -1.09 5.05
C PRO A 18 -12.67 0.16 4.36
N HIS A 19 -12.97 1.21 5.13
CA HIS A 19 -13.39 2.52 4.63
C HIS A 19 -12.26 3.53 4.46
N VAL A 20 -11.04 3.23 4.93
CA VAL A 20 -9.87 4.10 4.78
C VAL A 20 -9.12 3.65 3.53
N PRO A 21 -9.00 4.48 2.49
CA PRO A 21 -8.19 4.14 1.33
C PRO A 21 -6.76 3.85 1.83
N CYS A 22 -6.26 2.66 1.53
CA CYS A 22 -4.91 2.28 1.91
C CYS A 22 -3.94 3.34 1.42
N THR A 23 -3.27 4.04 2.36
CA THR A 23 -2.37 5.15 2.02
C THR A 23 -1.23 4.72 1.10
N ALA A 24 -0.82 3.44 1.16
CA ALA A 24 0.13 2.87 0.23
C ALA A 24 -0.45 2.70 -1.19
N CYS A 25 -1.71 2.27 -1.34
CA CYS A 25 -2.40 2.22 -2.63
C CYS A 25 -2.49 3.61 -3.29
N THR A 26 -2.84 4.64 -2.51
CA THR A 26 -2.92 6.01 -3.01
C THR A 26 -1.55 6.50 -3.49
N ARG A 27 -0.49 6.32 -2.67
CA ARG A 27 0.88 6.71 -3.05
C ARG A 27 1.39 5.99 -4.30
N LEU A 28 1.11 4.69 -4.45
CA LEU A 28 1.47 3.92 -5.65
C LEU A 28 0.76 4.46 -6.89
N THR A 29 -0.52 4.84 -6.75
CA THR A 29 -1.32 5.41 -7.84
C THR A 29 -0.79 6.78 -8.27
N ASP A 30 -0.47 7.64 -7.31
CA ASP A 30 0.06 8.99 -7.60
C ASP A 30 1.46 8.91 -8.23
N ALA A 31 2.33 8.04 -7.71
CA ALA A 31 3.65 7.80 -8.29
C ALA A 31 3.56 7.26 -9.72
N ARG A 32 2.61 6.35 -9.99
CA ARG A 32 2.38 5.82 -11.34
C ARG A 32 1.98 6.94 -12.30
N ARG A 33 1.00 7.77 -11.91
CA ARG A 33 0.55 8.92 -12.72
C ARG A 33 1.65 9.95 -12.93
N ALA A 34 2.54 10.14 -11.96
CA ALA A 34 3.71 10.99 -12.13
C ALA A 34 4.69 10.41 -13.17
N ALA A 35 4.95 9.10 -13.14
CA ALA A 35 5.78 8.42 -14.13
C ALA A 35 5.17 8.45 -15.54
N GLU A 36 3.85 8.22 -15.66
CA GLU A 36 3.12 8.35 -16.93
C GLU A 36 3.24 9.76 -17.52
N ARG A 37 3.06 10.81 -16.69
CA ARG A 37 3.22 12.21 -17.11
C ARG A 37 4.66 12.57 -17.50
N ALA A 38 5.64 11.92 -16.89
CA ALA A 38 7.05 12.08 -17.24
C ALA A 38 7.47 11.26 -18.48
N GLY A 39 6.59 10.43 -19.03
CA GLY A 39 6.93 9.50 -20.11
C GLY A 39 7.80 8.31 -19.69
N ASP A 40 8.00 8.10 -18.39
CA ASP A 40 8.76 6.98 -17.83
C ASP A 40 7.85 5.75 -17.71
N TRP A 41 7.54 5.17 -18.88
CA TRP A 41 6.70 3.98 -19.00
C TRP A 41 7.25 2.74 -18.27
N PRO A 42 8.57 2.45 -18.27
CA PRO A 42 9.12 1.34 -17.48
C PRO A 42 8.84 1.47 -15.99
N ARG A 43 8.95 2.69 -15.44
CA ARG A 43 8.63 2.95 -14.04
C ARG A 43 7.13 2.88 -13.77
N ALA A 44 6.30 3.42 -14.65
CA ALA A 44 4.85 3.34 -14.52
C ALA A 44 4.36 1.88 -14.49
N GLU A 45 4.89 1.01 -15.35
CA GLU A 45 4.54 -0.40 -15.39
C GLU A 45 4.98 -1.16 -14.11
N ARG A 46 6.16 -0.83 -13.57
CA ARG A 46 6.60 -1.39 -12.29
C ARG A 46 5.64 -1.02 -11.15
N LEU A 47 5.27 0.27 -11.06
CA LEU A 47 4.35 0.78 -10.04
C LEU A 47 2.94 0.20 -10.21
N ARG A 48 2.51 -0.07 -11.45
CA ARG A 48 1.25 -0.78 -11.73
C ARG A 48 1.26 -2.20 -11.15
N ARG A 49 2.32 -2.97 -11.38
CA ARG A 49 2.45 -4.34 -10.84
C ARG A 49 2.53 -4.36 -9.32
N GLU A 50 3.23 -3.39 -8.73
CA GLU A 50 3.26 -3.21 -7.27
C GLU A 50 1.88 -2.89 -6.69
N GLY A 51 1.13 -1.98 -7.34
CA GLY A 51 -0.25 -1.68 -6.96
C GLY A 51 -1.17 -2.90 -7.01
N LEU A 52 -1.04 -3.75 -8.05
CA LEU A 52 -1.82 -4.98 -8.18
C LEU A 52 -1.48 -6.00 -7.08
N ARG A 53 -0.19 -6.27 -6.85
CA ARG A 53 0.24 -7.17 -5.75
C ARG A 53 -0.23 -6.66 -4.39
N HIS A 54 -0.17 -5.35 -4.19
CA HIS A 54 -0.61 -4.75 -2.94
C HIS A 54 -2.14 -4.82 -2.77
N ALA A 55 -2.91 -4.62 -3.84
CA ALA A 55 -4.36 -4.77 -3.83
C ALA A 55 -4.80 -6.23 -3.56
N GLU A 56 -4.06 -7.21 -4.12
CA GLU A 56 -4.30 -8.63 -3.86
C GLU A 56 -4.08 -8.98 -2.39
N ALA A 57 -3.10 -8.37 -1.73
CA ALA A 57 -2.85 -8.53 -0.30
C ALA A 57 -3.95 -7.96 0.61
N HIS A 58 -4.81 -7.05 0.12
CA HIS A 58 -5.99 -6.57 0.86
C HIS A 58 -7.22 -7.46 0.66
N ARG A 59 -7.18 -8.39 -0.29
CA ARG A 59 -8.31 -9.27 -0.64
C ARG A 59 -8.30 -10.60 0.11
N GLY A 60 -7.21 -10.90 0.82
CA GLY A 60 -6.99 -12.13 1.60
C GLY A 60 -7.11 -11.90 3.11
#